data_AF-B7IEC1-F1
#
_entry.id   AF-B7IEC1-F1
#
_cell.length_a   1.000
_cell.length_b   1.000
_cell.length_c   1.000
_cell.angle_alpha   90.00
_cell.angle_beta   90.00
_cell.angle_gamma   90.00
#
_symmetry.space_group_name_H-M   'P 1'
#
loop_
_entity.id
_entity.type
_entity.pdbx_description
1 polymer ?
#
loop_
_entity_poly.entity_id
_entity_poly.type
_entity_poly.pdbx_seq_one_letter_code
_entity_poly.pdbx_strand_id
1 'polypeptide(L)'
;MFFVAILISYFLSKKLSKNIGYYLKKISTTLSKFSEKHFETVEVEEGMEEEIKVFVNTFNSVSNKLKYTLENIENIIFQKTNELKEKNKMLSELSIRDLLTNLYNRREFNQKFPKDFSLSKRENMYLNFAIIDIYHFKKINDCHGHLAGDTCLKNFQKFSN
;
A
#
# COMPACT_ATOMS: atom_id res chain seq x y z
N MET A 1 65.24 -1.91 23.54
CA MET A 1 63.94 -2.56 23.89
C MET A 1 62.75 -1.69 23.47
N PHE A 2 62.68 -0.41 23.83
CA PHE A 2 61.58 0.51 23.47
C PHE A 2 61.32 0.65 21.95
N PHE A 3 62.37 0.86 21.14
CA PHE A 3 62.21 1.00 19.68
C PHE A 3 61.62 -0.25 19.00
N VAL A 4 61.97 -1.44 19.50
CA VAL A 4 61.45 -2.71 18.99
C VAL A 4 59.97 -2.88 19.34
N ALA A 5 59.57 -2.50 20.55
CA ALA A 5 58.16 -2.52 20.97
C ALA A 5 57.29 -1.57 20.13
N ILE A 6 57.80 -0.36 19.81
CA ILE A 6 57.09 0.61 18.96
C ILE A 6 56.93 0.05 17.54
N LEU A 7 57.99 -0.55 16.97
CA LEU A 7 57.95 -1.17 15.64
C LEU A 7 56.96 -2.34 15.58
N ILE A 8 56.93 -3.20 16.60
CA ILE A 8 55.98 -4.31 16.70
C ILE A 8 54.55 -3.77 16.83
N SER A 9 54.32 -2.80 17.72
CA SER A 9 53.00 -2.19 17.91
C SER A 9 52.49 -1.52 16.64
N TYR A 10 53.37 -0.87 15.88
CA TYR A 10 53.02 -0.26 14.60
C TYR A 10 52.63 -1.31 13.56
N PHE A 11 53.41 -2.40 13.44
CA PHE A 11 53.08 -3.50 12.53
C PHE A 11 51.80 -4.23 12.91
N LEU A 12 51.59 -4.49 14.21
CA LEU A 12 50.36 -5.11 14.73
C LEU A 12 49.14 -4.23 14.42
N SER A 13 49.23 -2.93 14.75
CA SER A 13 48.16 -1.96 14.52
C SER A 13 47.79 -1.87 13.03
N LYS A 14 48.79 -1.84 12.15
CA LYS A 14 48.58 -1.78 10.70
C LYS A 14 47.95 -3.07 10.15
N LYS A 15 48.35 -4.24 10.68
CA LYS A 15 47.76 -5.54 10.31
C LYS A 15 46.31 -5.64 10.77
N LEU A 16 46.04 -5.27 12.02
CA LEU A 16 44.69 -5.29 12.61
C LEU A 16 43.74 -4.34 11.86
N SER A 17 44.18 -3.10 11.62
CA SER A 17 43.41 -2.08 10.91
C SER A 17 43.03 -2.51 9.50
N LYS A 18 43.94 -3.19 8.79
CA LYS A 18 43.69 -3.69 7.44
C LYS A 18 42.69 -4.85 7.43
N ASN A 19 42.80 -5.78 8.39
CA ASN A 19 41.88 -6.92 8.51
C ASN A 19 40.46 -6.48 8.90
N ILE A 20 40.33 -5.65 9.93
CA ILE A 20 39.02 -5.13 10.37
C ILE A 20 38.38 -4.27 9.27
N GLY A 21 39.17 -3.40 8.63
CA GLY A 21 38.69 -2.53 7.54
C GLY A 21 38.16 -3.32 6.34
N TYR A 22 38.77 -4.46 6.01
CA TYR A 22 38.30 -5.35 4.95
C TYR A 22 36.89 -5.88 5.24
N TYR A 23 36.66 -6.45 6.44
CA TYR A 23 35.37 -7.01 6.80
C TYR A 23 34.29 -5.95 7.02
N LEU A 24 34.65 -4.79 7.59
CA LEU A 24 33.73 -3.65 7.68
C LEU A 24 33.28 -3.17 6.29
N LYS A 25 34.19 -3.10 5.32
CA LYS A 25 33.85 -2.72 3.95
C LYS A 25 32.96 -3.76 3.26
N LYS A 26 33.23 -5.05 3.46
CA LYS A 26 32.42 -6.17 2.95
C LYS A 26 30.99 -6.08 3.48
N ILE A 27 30.83 -5.96 4.80
CA ILE A 27 29.53 -5.82 5.47
C ILE A 27 28.82 -4.53 5.04
N SER A 28 29.52 -3.40 4.96
CA SER A 28 28.94 -2.13 4.52
C SER A 28 28.42 -2.20 3.08
N THR A 29 29.12 -2.92 2.20
CA THR A 29 28.71 -3.10 0.80
C THR A 29 27.50 -4.03 0.71
N THR A 30 27.46 -5.09 1.52
CA THR A 30 26.29 -5.97 1.66
C THR A 30 25.07 -5.21 2.20
N LEU A 31 25.27 -4.32 3.19
CA LEU A 31 24.22 -3.44 3.72
C LEU A 31 23.71 -2.42 2.69
N SER A 32 24.57 -1.90 1.82
CA SER A 32 24.10 -0.97 0.78
C SER A 32 23.21 -1.65 -0.27
N LYS A 33 23.41 -2.96 -0.51
CA LYS A 33 22.56 -3.75 -1.42
C LYS A 33 21.24 -4.20 -0.79
N PHE A 34 21.10 -4.03 0.53
CA PHE A 34 19.90 -4.40 1.27
C PHE A 34 18.67 -3.58 0.86
N SER A 35 18.88 -2.32 0.44
CA SER A 35 17.83 -1.45 -0.11
C SER A 35 17.23 -2.01 -1.40
N GLU A 36 17.96 -2.86 -2.12
CA GLU A 36 17.56 -3.48 -3.39
C GLU A 36 16.93 -4.87 -3.20
N LYS A 37 16.54 -5.24 -1.97
CA LYS A 37 15.98 -6.56 -1.60
C LYS A 37 16.95 -7.73 -1.81
N HIS A 38 18.24 -7.47 -1.98
CA HIS A 38 19.27 -8.51 -2.07
C HIS A 38 19.87 -8.79 -0.69
N PHE A 39 19.31 -9.79 -0.01
CA PHE A 39 19.77 -10.25 1.31
C PHE A 39 20.90 -11.28 1.12
N GLU A 40 22.13 -10.79 0.97
CA GLU A 40 23.32 -11.63 0.96
C GLU A 40 23.84 -11.84 2.40
N THR A 41 24.15 -13.08 2.77
CA THR A 41 24.86 -13.38 4.01
C THR A 41 26.36 -13.22 3.81
N VAL A 42 27.06 -12.75 4.83
CA VAL A 42 28.53 -12.73 4.82
C VAL A 42 29.02 -14.08 5.34
N GLU A 43 29.73 -14.83 4.49
CA GLU A 43 30.33 -16.11 4.90
C GLU A 43 31.46 -15.89 5.90
N VAL A 44 31.56 -16.80 6.87
CA VAL A 44 32.67 -16.84 7.83
C VAL A 44 33.86 -17.52 7.17
N GLU A 45 35.00 -16.82 7.08
CA GLU A 45 36.22 -17.32 6.43
C GLU A 45 37.16 -17.98 7.46
N GLU A 46 37.85 -19.05 7.05
CA GLU A 46 38.92 -19.65 7.84
C GLU A 46 40.06 -18.64 8.05
N GLY A 47 40.36 -18.33 9.31
CA GLY A 47 41.35 -17.31 9.70
C GLY A 47 40.76 -16.00 10.24
N MET A 48 39.43 -15.86 10.28
CA MET A 48 38.78 -14.76 11.01
C MET A 48 39.06 -14.84 12.51
N GLU A 49 39.32 -13.68 13.11
CA GLU A 49 39.36 -13.51 14.57
C GLU A 49 37.97 -13.84 15.16
N GLU A 50 37.95 -14.40 16.37
CA GLU A 50 36.72 -14.93 16.97
C GLU A 50 35.67 -13.83 17.18
N GLU A 51 36.11 -12.63 17.55
CA GLU A 51 35.29 -11.44 17.69
C GLU A 51 34.60 -11.04 16.37
N ILE A 52 35.32 -11.19 15.24
CA ILE A 52 34.79 -10.90 13.89
C ILE A 52 33.75 -11.95 13.51
N LYS A 53 33.98 -13.23 13.83
CA LYS A 53 32.98 -14.30 13.57
C LYS A 53 31.68 -14.05 14.34
N VAL A 54 31.77 -13.68 15.61
CA VAL A 54 30.59 -13.36 16.44
C VAL A 54 29.81 -12.19 15.82
N PHE A 55 30.52 -11.15 15.36
CA PHE A 55 29.89 -10.02 14.69
C PHE A 55 29.21 -10.42 13.38
N VAL A 56 29.88 -11.18 12.52
CA VAL A 56 29.33 -11.69 11.24
C VAL A 56 28.10 -12.56 11.47
N ASN A 57 28.14 -13.47 12.45
CA ASN A 57 27.00 -14.33 12.78
C ASN A 57 25.81 -13.53 13.29
N THR A 58 26.06 -12.54 14.17
CA THR A 58 25.02 -11.63 14.67
C THR A 58 24.41 -10.82 13.52
N PHE A 59 25.26 -10.29 12.64
CA PHE A 59 24.84 -9.57 11.44
C PHE A 59 23.95 -10.44 10.54
N ASN A 60 24.38 -11.66 10.22
CA ASN A 60 23.61 -12.60 9.40
C ASN A 60 22.26 -12.94 10.04
N SER A 61 22.22 -13.15 11.37
CA SER A 61 20.97 -13.39 12.10
C SER A 61 19.99 -12.22 11.99
N VAL A 62 20.46 -10.99 12.18
CA VAL A 62 19.64 -9.77 12.03
C VAL A 62 19.14 -9.64 10.59
N SER A 63 20.03 -9.86 9.62
CA SER A 63 19.71 -9.78 8.19
C SER A 63 18.62 -10.78 7.80
N ASN A 64 18.72 -12.03 8.26
CA ASN A 64 17.71 -13.06 8.02
C ASN A 64 16.37 -12.74 8.70
N LYS A 65 16.40 -12.24 9.94
CA LYS A 65 15.18 -11.84 10.64
C LYS A 65 14.49 -10.67 9.92
N LEU A 66 15.25 -9.73 9.39
CA LEU A 66 14.73 -8.61 8.63
C LEU A 66 14.11 -9.07 7.30
N LYS A 67 14.77 -9.98 6.57
CA LYS A 67 14.21 -10.62 5.37
C LYS A 67 12.85 -11.25 5.66
N TYR A 68 12.78 -12.10 6.68
CA TYR A 68 11.55 -12.77 7.07
C TYR A 68 10.45 -11.78 7.47
N THR A 69 10.81 -10.71 8.18
CA THR A 69 9.84 -9.68 8.59
C THR A 69 9.28 -8.94 7.38
N LEU A 70 10.11 -8.62 6.38
CA LEU A 70 9.66 -7.94 5.16
C LEU A 70 8.74 -8.84 4.33
N GLU A 71 9.09 -10.12 4.14
CA GLU A 71 8.23 -11.10 3.46
C GLU A 71 6.87 -11.23 4.16
N ASN A 72 6.85 -11.27 5.50
CA ASN A 72 5.61 -11.30 6.27
C ASN A 72 4.79 -10.02 6.11
N ILE A 73 5.42 -8.85 6.14
CA ILE A 73 4.73 -7.56 5.95
C ILE A 73 4.10 -7.51 4.55
N GLU A 74 4.82 -7.93 3.51
CA GLU A 74 4.29 -7.99 2.14
C GLU A 74 3.05 -8.88 2.07
N ASN A 75 3.10 -10.06 2.68
CA ASN A 75 1.97 -10.98 2.77
C ASN A 75 0.76 -10.37 3.51
N ILE A 76 1.00 -9.73 4.66
CA ILE A 76 -0.06 -9.07 5.44
C ILE A 76 -0.69 -7.92 4.65
N ILE A 77 0.13 -7.09 4.00
CA ILE A 77 -0.35 -5.97 3.16
C ILE A 77 -1.22 -6.51 2.03
N PHE A 78 -0.79 -7.58 1.37
CA PHE A 78 -1.55 -8.20 0.29
C PHE A 78 -2.91 -8.71 0.79
N GLN A 79 -2.93 -9.44 1.90
CA GLN A 79 -4.17 -9.95 2.50
C GLN A 79 -5.11 -8.82 2.90
N LYS A 80 -4.62 -7.80 3.61
CA LYS A 80 -5.43 -6.67 4.07
C LYS A 80 -5.96 -5.83 2.92
N THR A 81 -5.17 -5.66 1.86
CA THR A 81 -5.61 -4.95 0.66
C THR A 81 -6.77 -5.68 -0.03
N ASN A 82 -6.71 -7.01 -0.11
CA ASN A 82 -7.79 -7.80 -0.70
C ASN A 82 -9.05 -7.79 0.17
N GLU A 83 -8.91 -7.96 1.49
CA GLU A 83 -10.02 -7.86 2.44
C GLU A 83 -10.74 -6.50 2.33
N LEU A 84 -9.99 -5.40 2.31
CA LEU A 84 -10.55 -4.05 2.13
C LEU A 84 -11.26 -3.89 0.79
N LYS A 85 -10.70 -4.42 -0.30
CA LYS A 85 -11.35 -4.39 -1.62
C LYS A 85 -12.68 -5.14 -1.62
N GLU A 86 -12.74 -6.33 -1.01
CA GLU A 86 -13.97 -7.11 -0.91
C GLU A 86 -15.02 -6.41 -0.06
N LYS A 87 -14.62 -5.88 1.11
CA LYS A 87 -15.53 -5.10 1.98
C LYS A 87 -16.07 -3.86 1.27
N ASN A 88 -15.21 -3.13 0.54
CA ASN A 88 -15.63 -1.98 -0.24
C ASN A 88 -16.59 -2.37 -1.37
N LYS A 89 -16.36 -3.50 -2.03
CA LYS A 89 -17.28 -4.03 -3.04
C LYS A 89 -18.64 -4.36 -2.43
N MET A 90 -18.66 -5.10 -1.32
CA MET A 90 -19.89 -5.42 -0.58
C MET A 90 -20.63 -4.16 -0.13
N LEU A 91 -19.93 -3.18 0.46
CA LEU A 91 -20.53 -1.90 0.84
C LEU A 91 -21.10 -1.15 -0.36
N SER A 92 -20.37 -1.16 -1.48
CA SER A 92 -20.85 -0.56 -2.72
C SER A 92 -22.09 -1.26 -3.27
N GLU A 93 -22.18 -2.59 -3.16
CA GLU A 93 -23.33 -3.39 -3.58
C GLU A 93 -24.53 -3.23 -2.62
N LEU A 94 -24.30 -3.06 -1.32
CA LEU A 94 -25.35 -2.74 -0.35
C LEU A 94 -25.86 -1.30 -0.52
N SER A 95 -24.99 -0.39 -0.95
CA SER A 95 -25.29 1.03 -1.18
C SER A 95 -25.77 1.28 -2.62
N ILE A 96 -26.83 0.58 -3.05
CA ILE A 96 -27.47 0.80 -4.37
C ILE A 96 -28.26 2.12 -4.45
N ARG A 97 -28.60 2.70 -3.29
CA ARG A 97 -29.43 3.91 -3.18
C ARG A 97 -28.62 5.11 -2.67
N ASP A 98 -29.02 6.30 -3.10
CA ASP A 98 -28.56 7.57 -2.59
C ASP A 98 -29.14 7.82 -1.19
N LEU A 99 -28.31 8.23 -0.23
CA LEU A 99 -28.71 8.35 1.18
C LEU A 99 -29.70 9.49 1.43
N LEU A 100 -29.67 10.54 0.61
CA LEU A 100 -30.52 11.70 0.78
C LEU A 100 -31.93 11.46 0.23
N THR A 101 -32.00 10.88 -0.97
CA THR A 101 -33.25 10.71 -1.72
C THR A 101 -33.79 9.28 -1.69
N ASN A 102 -32.99 8.29 -1.31
CA ASN A 102 -33.31 6.86 -1.40
C ASN A 102 -33.58 6.36 -2.84
N LEU A 103 -33.29 7.16 -3.88
CA LEU A 103 -33.31 6.74 -5.28
C LEU A 103 -32.09 5.88 -5.60
N TYR A 104 -32.13 5.09 -6.69
CA TYR A 104 -30.93 4.42 -7.16
C TYR A 104 -29.86 5.45 -7.51
N ASN A 105 -28.65 5.22 -7.00
CA ASN A 105 -27.57 6.16 -7.26
C ASN A 105 -27.03 6.01 -8.69
N ARG A 106 -26.20 6.96 -9.10
CA ARG A 106 -25.59 6.97 -10.43
C ARG A 106 -24.78 5.69 -10.73
N ARG A 107 -24.18 5.07 -9.70
CA ARG A 107 -23.41 3.83 -9.87
C ARG A 107 -24.31 2.68 -10.30
N GLU A 108 -25.46 2.53 -9.65
CA GLU A 108 -26.44 1.50 -10.01
C GLU A 108 -26.99 1.71 -11.43
N PHE A 109 -27.33 2.96 -11.80
CA PHE A 109 -27.73 3.28 -13.17
C PHE A 109 -26.67 2.86 -14.20
N ASN A 110 -25.40 3.22 -13.97
CA ASN A 110 -24.30 2.89 -14.88
C ASN A 110 -24.04 1.37 -14.99
N GLN A 111 -24.35 0.59 -13.94
CA GLN A 111 -24.21 -0.87 -13.97
C GLN A 111 -25.40 -1.57 -14.65
N LYS A 112 -26.61 -1.03 -14.47
CA LYS A 112 -27.85 -1.65 -14.92
C LYS A 112 -28.24 -1.26 -16.34
N PHE A 113 -28.11 0.02 -16.70
CA PHE A 113 -28.51 0.54 -18.01
C PHE A 113 -27.87 -0.21 -19.21
N PRO A 114 -26.55 -0.52 -19.22
CA PRO A 114 -25.96 -1.29 -20.33
C PRO A 114 -26.53 -2.70 -20.49
N LYS A 115 -26.91 -3.33 -19.36
CA LYS A 115 -27.54 -4.67 -19.37
C LYS A 115 -28.95 -4.57 -19.95
N ASP A 116 -29.74 -3.62 -19.48
CA ASP A 116 -31.11 -3.39 -19.93
C ASP A 116 -31.14 -2.98 -21.41
N PHE A 117 -30.20 -2.15 -21.87
CA PHE A 117 -30.05 -1.77 -23.28
C PHE A 117 -29.64 -2.95 -24.18
N SER A 118 -28.72 -3.79 -23.72
CA SER A 118 -28.32 -4.99 -24.46
C SER A 118 -29.48 -5.98 -24.58
N LEU A 119 -30.25 -6.15 -23.51
CA LEU A 119 -31.45 -6.96 -23.47
C LEU A 119 -32.50 -6.41 -24.43
N SER A 120 -32.82 -5.11 -24.37
CA SER A 120 -33.83 -4.50 -25.24
C SER A 120 -33.47 -4.65 -26.71
N LYS A 121 -32.18 -4.55 -27.06
CA LYS A 121 -31.69 -4.79 -28.43
C LYS A 121 -31.89 -6.24 -28.86
N ARG A 122 -31.68 -7.21 -27.97
CA ARG A 122 -31.83 -8.64 -28.27
C ARG A 122 -33.29 -9.06 -28.40
N GLU A 123 -34.15 -8.58 -27.51
CA GLU A 123 -35.58 -8.90 -27.48
C GLU A 123 -36.42 -8.00 -28.39
N ASN A 124 -35.77 -7.11 -29.15
CA ASN A 124 -36.40 -6.14 -30.06
C ASN A 124 -37.45 -5.25 -29.35
N MET A 125 -37.15 -4.84 -28.13
CA MET A 125 -37.98 -3.98 -27.29
C MET A 125 -37.51 -2.53 -27.31
N TYR A 126 -38.45 -1.59 -27.18
CA TYR A 126 -38.14 -0.17 -27.00
C TYR A 126 -37.74 0.12 -25.55
N LEU A 127 -36.58 0.76 -25.37
CA LEU A 127 -36.12 1.29 -24.08
C LEU A 127 -36.24 2.81 -24.08
N ASN A 128 -37.03 3.37 -23.16
CA ASN A 128 -37.17 4.81 -22.98
C ASN A 128 -36.41 5.25 -21.72
N PHE A 129 -35.73 6.40 -21.78
CA PHE A 129 -35.10 7.01 -20.62
C PHE A 129 -35.25 8.53 -20.66
N ALA A 130 -35.22 9.16 -19.49
CA ALA A 130 -35.26 10.61 -19.34
C ALA A 130 -34.16 11.05 -18.37
N ILE A 131 -33.58 12.22 -18.64
CA ILE A 131 -32.68 12.91 -17.73
C ILE A 131 -33.42 14.17 -17.27
N ILE A 132 -33.59 14.30 -15.97
CA ILE A 132 -34.36 15.39 -15.36
C ILE A 132 -33.41 16.19 -14.46
N ASP A 133 -33.50 17.52 -14.54
CA ASP A 133 -32.74 18.45 -13.70
C ASP A 133 -33.70 19.45 -13.04
N ILE A 134 -33.38 19.89 -11.83
CA ILE A 134 -34.19 20.85 -11.07
C ILE A 134 -33.76 22.26 -11.45
N TYR A 135 -34.59 22.93 -12.23
CA TYR A 135 -34.34 24.29 -12.70
C TYR A 135 -34.15 25.27 -11.53
N HIS A 136 -33.09 26.09 -11.59
CA HIS A 136 -32.68 27.05 -10.54
C HIS A 136 -32.40 26.46 -9.14
N PHE A 137 -32.05 25.18 -9.01
CA PHE A 137 -31.77 24.57 -7.70
C PHE A 137 -30.71 25.34 -6.86
N LYS A 138 -29.71 25.93 -7.52
CA LYS A 138 -28.70 26.77 -6.85
C LYS A 138 -29.33 27.96 -6.13
N LYS A 139 -30.34 28.62 -6.70
CA LYS A 139 -31.03 29.75 -6.03
C LYS A 139 -31.76 29.31 -4.76
N ILE A 140 -32.29 28.09 -4.72
CA ILE A 140 -32.93 27.53 -3.53
C ILE A 140 -31.88 27.38 -2.41
N ASN A 141 -30.72 26.82 -2.75
CA ASN A 141 -29.61 26.69 -1.79
C ASN A 141 -29.09 28.05 -1.32
N ASP A 142 -28.91 29.00 -2.24
CA ASP A 142 -28.35 30.31 -1.92
C ASP A 142 -29.31 31.17 -1.07
N CYS A 143 -30.63 31.06 -1.28
CA CYS A 143 -31.63 31.83 -0.53
C CYS A 143 -32.08 31.18 0.79
N HIS A 144 -32.08 29.84 0.87
CA HIS A 144 -32.70 29.10 1.99
C HIS A 144 -31.75 28.12 2.68
N GLY A 145 -30.50 28.02 2.21
CA GLY A 145 -29.49 27.11 2.75
C GLY A 145 -29.61 25.67 2.24
N HIS A 146 -28.55 24.90 2.42
CA HIS A 146 -28.45 23.52 1.91
C HIS A 146 -29.52 22.57 2.46
N LEU A 147 -29.94 22.73 3.72
CA LEU A 147 -31.01 21.90 4.30
C LEU A 147 -32.36 22.07 3.58
N ALA A 148 -32.64 23.26 3.04
CA ALA A 148 -33.82 23.52 2.24
C ALA A 148 -33.71 22.84 0.86
N GLY A 149 -32.51 22.85 0.25
CA GLY A 149 -32.21 22.09 -0.95
C GLY A 149 -32.39 20.58 -0.76
N ASP A 150 -31.88 20.03 0.34
CA ASP A 150 -32.04 18.62 0.71
C ASP A 150 -33.51 18.23 0.85
N THR A 151 -34.30 19.11 1.46
CA THR A 151 -35.75 18.92 1.60
C THR A 151 -36.45 18.97 0.24
N CYS A 152 -36.05 19.89 -0.65
CA CYS A 152 -36.54 19.95 -2.02
C CYS A 152 -36.26 18.66 -2.80
N LEU A 153 -35.04 18.13 -2.72
CA LEU A 153 -34.66 16.86 -3.36
C LEU A 153 -35.47 15.67 -2.83
N LYS A 154 -35.66 15.58 -1.50
CA LYS A 154 -36.51 14.56 -0.89
C LYS A 154 -37.97 14.66 -1.34
N ASN A 155 -38.51 15.86 -1.48
CA ASN A 155 -39.88 16.06 -1.94
C ASN A 155 -40.03 15.74 -3.43
N PHE A 156 -39.05 16.10 -4.25
CA PHE A 156 -39.03 15.74 -5.67
C PHE A 156 -39.05 14.22 -5.87
N GLN A 157 -38.29 13.48 -5.06
CA GLN A 157 -38.32 12.02 -5.08
C GLN A 157 -39.73 11.46 -4.79
N LYS A 158 -40.44 12.00 -3.80
CA LYS A 158 -41.81 11.55 -3.47
C LYS A 158 -42.80 11.77 -4.61
N PHE A 159 -42.59 12.80 -5.43
CA PHE A 159 -43.44 13.09 -6.59
C PHE A 159 -43.16 12.14 -7.78
N SER A 160 -41.96 11.54 -7.83
CA SER A 160 -41.53 10.67 -8.92
C SER A 160 -41.91 9.19 -8.75
N ASN A 161 -42.53 8.81 -7.62
CA ASN A 161 -43.04 7.47 -7.32
C ASN A 161 -44.57 7.49 -7.33
#